data_AF-A0A2E8SZH3-F1
#
_entry.id   AF-A0A2E8SZH3-F1
#
_cell.length_a   1.000
_cell.length_b   1.000
_cell.length_c   1.000
_cell.angle_alpha   90.00
_cell.angle_beta   90.00
_cell.angle_gamma   90.00
#
_symmetry.space_group_name_H-M   'P 1'
#
loop_
_entity.id
_entity.type
_entity.pdbx_description
1 polymer ?
#
loop_
_entity_poly.entity_id
_entity_poly.type
_entity_poly.pdbx_seq_one_letter_code
_entity_poly.pdbx_strand_id
1 'polypeptide(L)'
;MTLDPLLSAPQPIPVHAIAALVAMVLGGLQLWGPKGTRNHRTLGYIWVGLMVIVAFSGFFIHVLKLVGPFSPIHLLSVLTLASLWYAIRAARRGDIRRHRQTMVALFWMALILTGFFTFWPGRVMYQVVTGA
;
A
#
# COMPACT_ATOMS: atom_id res chain seq x y z
N MET A 1 3.87 -13.46 -19.28
CA MET A 1 3.05 -12.90 -18.19
C MET A 1 1.78 -13.72 -18.05
N THR A 2 1.51 -14.28 -16.88
CA THR A 2 0.25 -14.96 -16.54
C THR A 2 -0.22 -14.48 -15.16
N LEU A 3 -1.54 -14.40 -14.94
CA LEU A 3 -2.11 -14.04 -13.63
C LEU A 3 -2.26 -15.25 -12.70
N ASP A 4 -2.06 -16.48 -13.20
CA ASP A 4 -2.27 -17.71 -12.43
C ASP A 4 -1.49 -17.75 -11.11
N PRO A 5 -0.21 -17.33 -11.02
CA PRO A 5 0.51 -17.32 -9.76
C PRO A 5 -0.15 -16.43 -8.70
N LEU A 6 -0.76 -15.32 -9.13
CA LEU A 6 -1.47 -14.42 -8.21
C LEU A 6 -2.81 -14.99 -7.80
N LEU A 7 -3.59 -15.53 -8.73
CA LEU A 7 -4.94 -16.03 -8.46
C LEU A 7 -4.93 -17.32 -7.64
N SER A 8 -3.86 -18.13 -7.74
CA SER A 8 -3.68 -19.37 -6.99
C SER A 8 -2.91 -19.19 -5.67
N ALA A 9 -2.38 -17.99 -5.39
CA ALA A 9 -1.63 -17.73 -4.17
C ALA A 9 -2.49 -17.88 -2.90
N PRO A 10 -1.90 -18.34 -1.78
CA PRO A 10 -2.60 -18.39 -0.49
C PRO A 10 -3.15 -17.03 -0.07
N GLN A 11 -4.35 -17.03 0.51
CA GLN A 11 -4.91 -15.82 1.10
C GLN A 11 -4.04 -15.34 2.27
N PRO A 12 -3.85 -14.02 2.44
CA PRO A 12 -4.54 -12.91 1.74
C PRO A 12 -3.73 -12.28 0.58
N ILE A 13 -2.75 -12.98 0.00
CA ILE A 13 -1.84 -12.41 -1.02
C ILE A 13 -2.60 -11.81 -2.24
N PRO A 14 -3.63 -12.48 -2.82
CA PRO A 14 -4.33 -11.94 -3.98
C PRO A 14 -5.04 -10.62 -3.66
N VAL A 15 -5.76 -10.58 -2.52
CA VAL A 15 -6.49 -9.39 -2.06
C VAL A 15 -5.53 -8.24 -1.77
N HIS A 16 -4.41 -8.53 -1.12
CA HIS A 16 -3.37 -7.54 -0.82
C HIS A 16 -2.83 -6.90 -2.10
N ALA A 17 -2.43 -7.72 -3.08
CA ALA A 17 -1.83 -7.23 -4.33
C ALA A 17 -2.84 -6.42 -5.16
N ILE A 18 -4.08 -6.89 -5.29
CA ILE A 18 -5.14 -6.17 -6.03
C ILE A 18 -5.42 -4.82 -5.35
N ALA A 19 -5.59 -4.80 -4.03
CA ALA A 19 -5.80 -3.55 -3.29
C ALA A 19 -4.64 -2.58 -3.46
N ALA A 20 -3.38 -3.07 -3.44
CA ALA A 20 -2.19 -2.26 -3.66
C ALA A 20 -2.13 -1.68 -5.09
N LEU A 21 -2.46 -2.47 -6.12
CA LEU A 21 -2.50 -2.01 -7.50
C LEU A 21 -3.55 -0.91 -7.70
N VAL A 22 -4.75 -1.10 -7.16
CA VAL A 22 -5.80 -0.06 -7.21
C VAL A 22 -5.36 1.18 -6.43
N ALA A 23 -4.76 1.02 -5.24
CA ALA A 23 -4.24 2.13 -4.45
C ALA A 23 -3.13 2.88 -5.20
N MET A 24 -2.31 2.21 -6.00
CA MET A 24 -1.25 2.83 -6.77
C MET A 24 -1.82 3.74 -7.86
N VAL A 25 -2.81 3.25 -8.61
CA VAL A 25 -3.50 4.04 -9.64
C VAL A 25 -4.24 5.23 -9.01
N LEU A 26 -5.08 4.99 -8.01
CA LEU A 26 -5.85 6.06 -7.36
C LEU A 26 -4.95 7.08 -6.65
N GLY A 27 -3.86 6.61 -6.02
CA GLY A 27 -2.87 7.47 -5.39
C GLY A 27 -2.16 8.37 -6.41
N GLY A 28 -1.77 7.82 -7.56
CA GLY A 28 -1.19 8.61 -8.66
C GLY A 28 -2.15 9.69 -9.17
N LEU A 29 -3.42 9.32 -9.43
CA LEU A 29 -4.47 10.27 -9.81
C LEU A 29 -4.68 11.34 -8.74
N GLN A 30 -4.69 10.95 -7.47
CA GLN A 30 -4.86 11.89 -6.35
C GLN A 30 -3.68 12.83 -6.18
N LEU A 31 -2.45 12.37 -6.43
CA LEU A 31 -1.23 13.18 -6.40
C LEU A 31 -1.10 14.10 -7.63
N TRP A 32 -1.74 13.79 -8.75
CA TRP A 32 -1.76 14.66 -9.92
C TRP A 32 -2.89 15.70 -9.91
N GLY A 33 -4.10 15.32 -9.47
CA GLY A 33 -5.29 16.17 -9.57
C GLY A 33 -5.33 17.42 -8.68
N PRO A 34 -6.38 18.26 -8.75
CA PRO A 34 -6.53 19.42 -7.87
C PRO A 34 -6.62 19.05 -6.38
N LYS A 35 -6.05 19.86 -5.48
CA LYS A 35 -6.04 19.58 -4.03
C LYS A 35 -7.15 20.35 -3.32
N GLY A 36 -7.62 19.81 -2.18
CA GLY A 36 -8.59 20.48 -1.31
C GLY A 36 -10.06 20.42 -1.79
N THR A 37 -10.32 19.95 -3.01
CA THR A 37 -11.68 19.81 -3.57
C THR A 37 -12.46 18.66 -2.92
N ARG A 38 -13.78 18.60 -3.16
CA ARG A 38 -14.61 17.45 -2.74
C ARG A 38 -14.09 16.14 -3.34
N ASN A 39 -13.70 16.16 -4.62
CA ASN A 39 -13.14 15.01 -5.32
C ASN A 39 -11.83 14.54 -4.68
N HIS A 40 -10.94 15.47 -4.30
CA HIS A 40 -9.71 15.15 -3.58
C HIS A 40 -10.00 14.41 -2.27
N ARG A 41 -11.01 14.86 -1.51
CA ARG A 41 -11.38 14.24 -0.23
C ARG A 41 -11.99 12.85 -0.42
N THR A 42 -12.92 12.70 -1.37
CA THR A 42 -13.55 11.40 -1.67
C THR A 42 -12.51 10.38 -2.11
N LEU A 43 -11.67 10.74 -3.10
CA LEU A 43 -10.60 9.87 -3.57
C LEU A 43 -9.62 9.53 -2.44
N GLY A 44 -9.32 10.51 -1.56
CA GLY A 44 -8.48 10.32 -0.39
C GLY A 44 -9.01 9.32 0.61
N TYR A 45 -10.30 9.33 0.90
CA TYR A 45 -10.89 8.33 1.79
C TYR A 45 -10.89 6.93 1.18
N ILE A 46 -11.14 6.81 -0.13
CA ILE A 46 -11.04 5.54 -0.85
C ILE A 46 -9.61 5.01 -0.79
N TRP A 47 -8.62 5.86 -1.09
CA TRP A 47 -7.21 5.51 -1.05
C TRP A 47 -6.76 5.09 0.35
N VAL A 48 -7.18 5.81 1.40
CA VAL A 48 -6.93 5.43 2.80
C VAL A 48 -7.52 4.06 3.11
N GLY A 49 -8.76 3.79 2.69
CA GLY A 49 -9.41 2.48 2.87
C GLY A 49 -8.62 1.34 2.22
N LEU A 50 -8.14 1.55 0.99
CA LEU A 50 -7.28 0.58 0.31
C LEU A 50 -5.97 0.36 1.06
N MET A 51 -5.31 1.43 1.53
CA MET A 51 -4.07 1.31 2.28
C MET A 51 -4.27 0.60 3.64
N VAL A 52 -5.44 0.74 4.27
CA VAL A 52 -5.80 -0.05 5.45
C VAL A 52 -5.91 -1.53 5.10
N ILE A 53 -6.57 -1.89 3.99
CA ILE A 53 -6.65 -3.28 3.53
C ILE A 53 -5.26 -3.85 3.26
N VAL A 54 -4.40 -3.10 2.56
CA VAL A 54 -3.01 -3.48 2.25
C VAL A 54 -2.22 -3.70 3.53
N ALA A 55 -2.20 -2.72 4.45
CA ALA A 55 -1.44 -2.84 5.70
C ALA A 55 -1.96 -3.98 6.59
N PHE A 56 -3.27 -4.13 6.70
CA PHE A 56 -3.88 -5.15 7.56
C PHE A 56 -3.66 -6.56 7.03
N SER A 57 -3.88 -6.79 5.72
CA SER A 57 -3.56 -8.08 5.09
C SER A 57 -2.07 -8.41 5.15
N GLY A 58 -1.19 -7.40 5.13
CA GLY A 58 0.26 -7.56 5.30
C GLY A 58 0.67 -8.24 6.59
N PHE A 59 -0.10 -8.12 7.69
CA PHE A 59 0.19 -8.83 8.95
C PHE A 59 0.08 -10.36 8.83
N PHE A 60 -0.58 -10.86 7.80
CA PHE A 60 -0.77 -12.30 7.59
C PHE A 60 0.18 -12.87 6.53
N ILE A 61 1.01 -12.04 5.89
CA ILE A 61 1.95 -12.45 4.84
C ILE A 61 3.33 -12.74 5.46
N HIS A 62 3.64 -14.02 5.64
CA HIS A 62 4.82 -14.50 6.39
C HIS A 62 5.92 -15.11 5.49
N VAL A 63 6.33 -14.39 4.43
CA VAL A 63 7.29 -14.94 3.46
C VAL A 63 8.75 -14.66 3.87
N LEU A 64 9.09 -13.46 4.35
CA LEU A 64 10.43 -13.12 4.84
C LEU A 64 10.52 -13.28 6.36
N LYS A 65 10.72 -14.50 6.83
CA LYS A 65 10.87 -14.81 8.26
C LYS A 65 12.26 -14.45 8.79
N LEU A 66 12.59 -13.15 8.81
CA LEU A 66 13.91 -12.65 9.21
C LEU A 66 14.13 -12.74 10.72
N VAL A 67 13.09 -12.53 11.53
CA VAL A 67 13.13 -12.68 12.99
C VAL A 67 11.88 -13.44 13.45
N GLY A 68 12.02 -14.75 13.70
CA GLY A 68 10.86 -15.61 13.99
C GLY A 68 9.83 -15.56 12.84
N PRO A 69 8.52 -15.43 13.11
CA PRO A 69 7.53 -15.27 12.04
C PRO A 69 7.58 -13.88 11.37
N PHE A 70 8.20 -12.89 12.02
CA PHE A 70 8.09 -11.50 11.61
C PHE A 70 9.07 -11.10 10.51
N SER A 71 8.61 -10.14 9.71
CA SER A 71 9.33 -9.55 8.59
C SER A 71 9.27 -8.02 8.67
N PRO A 72 10.15 -7.28 7.96
CA PRO A 72 10.08 -5.83 7.87
C PRO A 72 8.71 -5.29 7.43
N ILE A 73 7.92 -6.09 6.73
CA ILE A 73 6.57 -5.70 6.29
C ILE A 73 5.61 -5.53 7.46
N HIS A 74 5.79 -6.24 8.58
CA HIS A 74 4.91 -6.15 9.74
C HIS A 74 5.11 -4.81 10.45
N LEU A 75 6.36 -4.41 10.64
CA LEU A 75 6.70 -3.09 11.17
C LEU A 75 6.17 -2.00 10.22
N LEU A 76 6.37 -2.18 8.92
CA LEU A 76 5.86 -1.26 7.92
C LEU A 76 4.33 -1.13 8.00
N SER A 77 3.58 -2.23 8.14
CA SER A 77 2.12 -2.20 8.29
C SER A 77 1.68 -1.36 9.49
N VAL A 78 2.35 -1.52 10.65
CA VAL A 78 2.07 -0.69 11.84
C VAL A 78 2.34 0.78 11.53
N LEU A 79 3.51 1.08 10.95
CA LEU A 79 3.90 2.44 10.58
C LEU A 79 2.93 3.06 9.57
N THR A 80 2.45 2.29 8.59
CA THR A 80 1.46 2.74 7.61
C THR A 80 0.14 3.11 8.28
N LEU A 81 -0.41 2.24 9.14
CA LEU A 81 -1.68 2.51 9.84
C LEU A 81 -1.58 3.73 10.76
N ALA A 82 -0.50 3.83 11.55
CA ALA A 82 -0.23 4.99 12.40
C ALA A 82 -0.09 6.29 11.58
N SER A 83 0.62 6.23 10.45
CA SER A 83 0.82 7.37 9.55
C SER A 83 -0.48 7.82 8.87
N LEU A 84 -1.35 6.88 8.48
CA LEU A 84 -2.67 7.20 7.92
C LEU A 84 -3.52 7.96 8.95
N TRP A 85 -3.59 7.46 10.18
CA TRP A 85 -4.30 8.14 11.27
C TRP A 85 -3.75 9.55 11.50
N TYR A 86 -2.42 9.67 11.58
CA TYR A 86 -1.75 10.96 11.75
C TYR A 86 -2.04 11.93 10.59
N ALA A 87 -1.96 11.46 9.34
CA ALA A 87 -2.21 12.28 8.16
C ALA A 87 -3.65 12.82 8.10
N ILE A 88 -4.64 12.00 8.50
CA ILE A 88 -6.04 12.42 8.57
C ILE A 88 -6.24 13.43 9.70
N ARG A 89 -5.65 13.18 10.88
CA ARG A 89 -5.71 14.11 12.02
C ARG A 89 -5.07 15.45 11.68
N ALA A 90 -3.95 15.47 10.98
CA ALA A 90 -3.30 16.70 10.51
C ALA A 90 -4.22 17.51 9.57
N ALA A 91 -4.84 16.86 8.59
CA ALA A 91 -5.79 17.52 7.70
C ALA A 91 -7.00 18.12 8.45
N ARG A 92 -7.57 17.37 9.41
CA ARG A 92 -8.70 17.84 10.24
C ARG A 92 -8.35 19.05 11.10
N ARG A 93 -7.08 19.21 11.47
CA ARG A 93 -6.56 20.36 12.25
C ARG A 93 -6.14 21.54 11.38
N GLY A 94 -6.31 21.45 10.06
CA GLY A 94 -5.83 22.47 9.12
C GLY A 94 -4.32 22.40 8.84
N ASP A 95 -3.60 21.42 9.38
CA ASP A 95 -2.17 21.24 9.09
C ASP A 95 -1.96 20.48 7.78
N ILE A 96 -2.18 21.20 6.69
CA ILE A 96 -2.10 20.66 5.33
C ILE A 96 -0.66 20.29 4.94
N ARG A 97 0.33 20.97 5.52
CA ARG A 97 1.74 20.65 5.27
C ARG A 97 2.07 19.25 5.77
N ARG A 98 1.74 18.91 7.02
CA ARG A 98 1.98 17.58 7.60
C ARG A 98 1.14 16.51 6.92
N HIS A 99 -0.13 16.81 6.62
CA HIS A 99 -0.98 15.91 5.84
C HIS A 99 -0.33 15.54 4.50
N ARG A 100 0.07 16.55 3.71
CA ARG A 100 0.69 16.36 2.38
C ARG A 100 1.98 15.55 2.50
N GLN A 101 2.88 15.93 3.40
CA GLN A 101 4.16 15.24 3.58
C GLN A 101 3.95 13.75 3.90
N THR A 102 3.03 13.45 4.82
CA THR A 102 2.74 12.07 5.23
C THR A 102 2.11 11.27 4.09
N MET A 103 1.12 11.84 3.38
CA MET A 103 0.46 11.14 2.26
C MET A 103 1.43 10.85 1.10
N VAL A 104 2.29 11.82 0.76
CA VAL A 104 3.32 11.64 -0.29
C VAL A 104 4.35 10.60 0.14
N ALA A 105 4.79 10.62 1.40
CA ALA A 105 5.72 9.61 1.91
C ALA A 105 5.10 8.20 1.90
N LEU A 106 3.84 8.04 2.32
CA LEU A 106 3.14 6.75 2.24
C LEU A 106 3.02 6.25 0.81
N PHE A 107 2.70 7.12 -0.15
CA PHE A 107 2.63 6.72 -1.55
C PHE A 107 3.98 6.22 -2.07
N TRP A 108 5.05 7.01 -1.95
CA TRP A 108 6.33 6.64 -2.54
C TRP A 108 7.07 5.54 -1.76
N MET A 109 7.10 5.64 -0.44
CA MET A 109 7.91 4.74 0.39
C MET A 109 7.16 3.47 0.79
N ALA A 110 5.88 3.60 1.17
CA ALA A 110 5.12 2.46 1.69
C ALA A 110 4.34 1.69 0.60
N LEU A 111 4.11 2.29 -0.58
CA LEU A 111 3.39 1.64 -1.69
C LEU A 111 4.29 1.39 -2.91
N ILE A 112 4.94 2.42 -3.47
CA ILE A 112 5.75 2.24 -4.70
C ILE A 112 7.03 1.44 -4.41
N LEU A 113 7.85 1.87 -3.46
CA LEU A 113 9.13 1.23 -3.15
C LEU A 113 8.94 -0.22 -2.68
N THR A 114 7.94 -0.48 -1.85
CA THR A 114 7.63 -1.83 -1.33
C THR A 114 6.97 -2.70 -2.39
N GLY A 115 6.10 -2.12 -3.22
CA GLY A 115 5.56 -2.75 -4.41
C GLY A 115 6.67 -3.21 -5.36
N PHE A 116 7.71 -2.40 -5.56
CA PHE A 116 8.88 -2.79 -6.35
C PHE A 116 9.58 -4.04 -5.79
N PHE A 117 9.73 -4.17 -4.47
CA PHE A 117 10.30 -5.37 -3.85
C PHE A 117 9.46 -6.64 -4.02
N THR A 118 8.20 -6.53 -4.46
CA THR A 118 7.39 -7.71 -4.81
C THR A 118 7.87 -8.39 -6.09
N PHE A 119 8.69 -7.72 -6.92
CA PHE A 119 9.31 -8.30 -8.11
C PHE A 119 10.68 -8.94 -7.81
N TRP A 120 11.03 -9.16 -6.55
CA TRP A 120 12.23 -9.93 -6.20
C TRP A 120 12.03 -11.43 -6.49
N PRO A 121 13.05 -12.17 -6.99
CA PRO A 121 12.94 -13.61 -7.22
C PRO A 121 12.40 -14.38 -6.01
N GLY A 122 11.46 -15.31 -6.25
CA GLY A 122 10.78 -16.05 -5.18
C GLY A 122 9.53 -15.36 -4.61
N ARG A 123 9.07 -14.26 -5.22
CA ARG A 123 7.79 -13.60 -4.92
C ARG A 123 6.76 -13.89 -6.02
N VAL A 124 5.48 -13.84 -5.64
CA VAL A 124 4.35 -14.07 -6.55
C VAL A 124 4.36 -13.09 -7.74
N MET A 125 4.57 -11.79 -7.50
CA MET A 125 4.55 -10.79 -8.58
C MET A 125 5.73 -10.92 -9.55
N TYR A 126 6.87 -11.48 -9.10
CA TYR A 126 7.97 -11.85 -9.99
C TYR A 126 7.50 -12.92 -10.99
N GLN A 127 6.88 -14.00 -10.52
CA GLN A 127 6.36 -15.09 -11.35
C GLN A 127 5.28 -14.59 -12.34
N VAL A 128 4.41 -13.67 -11.91
CA VAL A 128 3.40 -13.05 -12.79
C VAL A 128 4.05 -12.35 -13.98
N VAL A 129 5.14 -11.60 -13.75
CA VAL A 129 5.82 -10.82 -14.79
C VAL A 129 6.71 -11.71 -15.67
N THR A 130 7.50 -12.60 -15.07
CA THR A 130 8.49 -13.41 -15.79
C THR A 130 7.91 -14.69 -16.40
N GLY A 131 6.83 -15.24 -15.83
CA GLY A 131 6.29 -16.54 -16.20
C GLY A 131 7.14 -17.73 -15.74
N ALA A 132 8.11 -17.49 -14.85
CA ALA A 132 8.98 -18.50 -14.26
C ALA A 132 8.43 -19.05 -12.94
#